data_AF-A0A428SNP5-F1
#
_entry.id   AF-A0A428SNP5-F1
#
_cell.length_a   1.000
_cell.length_b   1.000
_cell.length_c   1.000
_cell.angle_alpha   90.00
_cell.angle_beta   90.00
_cell.angle_gamma   90.00
#
_symmetry.space_group_name_H-M   'P 1'
#
loop_
_entity.id
_entity.type
_entity.pdbx_description
1 polymer ?
#
loop_
_entity_poly.entity_id
_entity_poly.type
_entity_poly.pdbx_seq_one_letter_code
_entity_poly.pdbx_strand_id
1 'polypeptide(L)'
;MIPRSIKPPRTSILKPSPFRPSLGQQTTWVHNKSTSVADVKDDFLLRLLESSISEILPDTTSVISAVSETMKTRMTSMTTSKKSTTFCVDCDEQFTSNRDNHKITHAAKDIECAGCYRLFVSNSAMVLHLEAGTCPSEADNQTVHELAFECRQSQYYYCDDPEYDYECPTCETPFRYMSGLLQHVENGPCDEDLSWHSPLAIFLRFIRARI
;
A
#
# COMPACT_ATOMS: atom_id res chain seq x y z
N MET A 1 -22.36 30.34 2.13
CA MET A 1 -21.82 30.04 3.47
C MET A 1 -22.42 28.70 3.88
N ILE A 2 -21.67 27.61 3.70
CA ILE A 2 -22.09 26.24 4.06
C ILE A 2 -21.55 25.97 5.48
N PRO A 3 -22.35 25.44 6.42
CA PRO A 3 -21.90 25.28 7.80
C PRO A 3 -20.86 24.16 7.89
N ARG A 4 -19.76 24.43 8.59
CA ARG A 4 -18.74 23.45 8.95
C ARG A 4 -19.34 22.49 9.97
N SER A 5 -19.43 21.20 9.64
CA SER A 5 -19.74 20.15 10.62
C SER A 5 -18.57 20.01 11.59
N ILE A 6 -18.63 20.73 12.70
CA ILE A 6 -17.77 20.50 13.85
C ILE A 6 -18.30 19.22 14.51
N LYS A 7 -17.65 18.07 14.25
CA LYS A 7 -17.90 16.85 15.05
C LYS A 7 -17.62 17.19 16.53
N PRO A 8 -18.53 16.88 17.47
CA PRO A 8 -18.32 17.18 18.89
C PRO A 8 -17.16 16.35 19.46
N PRO A 9 -16.51 16.80 20.55
CA PRO A 9 -15.43 16.05 21.19
C PRO A 9 -16.00 14.74 21.76
N ARG A 10 -15.53 13.59 21.26
CA ARG A 10 -15.88 12.28 21.83
C ARG A 10 -15.23 12.15 23.20
N THR A 11 -16.06 11.93 24.20
CA THR A 11 -15.69 11.81 25.61
C THR A 11 -14.71 10.66 25.85
N SER A 12 -13.62 10.97 26.55
CA SER A 12 -12.60 10.07 27.04
C SER A 12 -13.15 8.92 27.89
N ILE A 13 -12.96 7.69 27.45
CA ILE A 13 -12.98 6.50 28.31
C ILE A 13 -11.53 6.02 28.42
N LEU A 14 -10.99 6.12 29.64
CA LEU A 14 -9.67 5.64 30.03
C LEU A 14 -9.60 4.10 29.92
N LYS A 15 -8.42 3.64 29.45
CA LYS A 15 -7.96 2.29 29.11
C LYS A 15 -8.18 1.20 30.19
N PRO A 16 -7.85 -0.07 29.87
CA PRO A 16 -6.56 -0.57 30.38
C PRO A 16 -5.61 -1.19 29.33
N SER A 17 -4.32 -1.08 29.67
CA SER A 17 -3.09 -1.51 28.98
C SER A 17 -2.99 -3.00 28.67
N PRO A 18 -2.28 -3.42 27.60
CA PRO A 18 -1.89 -4.81 27.43
C PRO A 18 -0.68 -5.17 28.31
N PHE A 19 -0.72 -6.39 28.86
CA PHE A 19 0.31 -7.04 29.67
C PHE A 19 1.15 -7.98 28.77
N ARG A 20 2.46 -8.07 28.98
CA ARG A 20 3.36 -9.11 28.41
C ARG A 20 4.58 -9.29 29.32
N PRO A 21 5.37 -10.39 29.26
CA PRO A 21 5.09 -11.83 29.08
C PRO A 21 5.84 -12.73 30.11
N SER A 22 5.62 -14.06 30.11
CA SER A 22 6.71 -15.01 30.43
C SER A 22 6.61 -16.40 29.75
N LEU A 23 7.72 -16.73 29.08
CA LEU A 23 8.42 -17.97 28.69
C LEU A 23 7.75 -19.38 28.63
N GLY A 24 8.11 -20.08 27.54
CA GLY A 24 8.26 -21.54 27.41
C GLY A 24 7.36 -22.12 26.30
N GLN A 25 7.81 -22.79 25.23
CA GLN A 25 9.03 -23.56 24.98
C GLN A 25 9.34 -23.62 23.46
N GLN A 26 10.59 -23.98 23.18
CA GLN A 26 11.23 -24.18 21.89
C GLN A 26 10.60 -25.29 21.04
N THR A 27 10.50 -25.08 19.73
CA THR A 27 10.81 -26.11 18.74
C THR A 27 11.59 -25.50 17.57
N THR A 28 12.33 -26.37 16.90
CA THR A 28 13.57 -26.14 16.17
C THR A 28 13.40 -25.55 14.77
N TRP A 29 14.40 -24.76 14.38
CA TRP A 29 14.64 -24.24 13.04
C TRP A 29 14.93 -25.36 12.02
N VAL A 30 14.27 -25.31 10.86
CA VAL A 30 14.77 -25.90 9.62
C VAL A 30 14.86 -24.78 8.60
N HIS A 31 16.07 -24.52 8.10
CA HIS A 31 16.31 -23.62 6.97
C HIS A 31 15.53 -24.10 5.75
N ASN A 32 14.88 -23.19 5.03
CA ASN A 32 14.89 -23.33 3.57
C ASN A 32 14.94 -22.00 2.85
N LYS A 33 15.73 -22.04 1.79
CA LYS A 33 16.31 -20.94 1.03
C LYS A 33 15.29 -20.35 0.06
N SER A 34 15.45 -19.06 -0.20
CA SER A 34 14.76 -18.17 -1.14
C SER A 34 14.49 -18.75 -2.54
N THR A 35 13.38 -18.35 -3.18
CA THR A 35 13.22 -18.12 -4.64
C THR A 35 11.79 -17.60 -4.90
N SER A 36 11.62 -16.32 -5.23
CA SER A 36 11.37 -15.83 -6.61
C SER A 36 10.24 -16.56 -7.33
N VAL A 37 9.04 -15.97 -7.35
CA VAL A 37 7.90 -16.41 -8.17
C VAL A 37 8.08 -15.86 -9.59
N ALA A 38 9.00 -16.48 -10.31
CA ALA A 38 9.09 -16.40 -11.76
C ALA A 38 9.58 -17.77 -12.24
N ASP A 39 8.82 -18.35 -13.16
CA ASP A 39 9.09 -19.62 -13.85
C ASP A 39 9.06 -20.89 -12.98
N VAL A 40 8.01 -21.73 -13.16
CA VAL A 40 8.13 -23.15 -13.55
C VAL A 40 6.72 -23.75 -13.78
N LYS A 41 6.35 -23.79 -15.07
CA LYS A 41 5.82 -24.92 -15.85
C LYS A 41 4.43 -25.51 -15.51
N ASP A 42 3.45 -25.01 -16.25
CA ASP A 42 2.28 -25.75 -16.76
C ASP A 42 2.70 -26.97 -17.59
N ASP A 43 3.14 -28.06 -16.96
CA ASP A 43 3.32 -29.37 -17.61
C ASP A 43 2.46 -30.47 -16.96
N PHE A 44 1.96 -30.25 -15.75
CA PHE A 44 1.16 -31.24 -15.03
C PHE A 44 -0.33 -31.22 -15.44
N LEU A 45 -0.90 -30.04 -15.73
CA LEU A 45 -2.31 -29.90 -16.12
C LEU A 45 -2.58 -30.32 -17.58
N LEU A 46 -1.58 -30.20 -18.47
CA LEU A 46 -1.67 -30.70 -19.84
C LEU A 46 -1.67 -32.23 -19.90
N ARG A 47 -0.85 -32.89 -19.06
CA ARG A 47 -0.76 -34.36 -19.03
C ARG A 47 -1.98 -35.02 -18.39
N LEU A 48 -2.64 -34.34 -17.44
CA LEU A 48 -3.92 -34.81 -16.89
C LEU A 48 -5.04 -34.76 -17.94
N LEU A 49 -5.10 -33.68 -18.75
CA LEU A 49 -6.08 -33.52 -19.82
C LEU A 49 -5.88 -34.50 -20.98
N GLU A 50 -4.63 -34.81 -21.35
CA GLU A 50 -4.34 -35.80 -22.42
C GLU A 50 -4.70 -37.24 -22.01
N SER A 51 -4.59 -37.59 -20.72
CA SER A 51 -4.94 -38.93 -20.23
C SER A 51 -6.44 -39.23 -20.26
N SER A 52 -7.30 -38.19 -20.25
CA SER A 52 -8.76 -38.34 -20.23
C SER A 52 -9.39 -38.41 -21.62
N ILE A 53 -8.65 -38.11 -22.69
CA ILE A 53 -9.20 -37.97 -24.06
C ILE A 53 -8.99 -39.26 -24.91
N SER A 54 -8.23 -40.25 -24.44
CA SER A 54 -7.90 -41.45 -25.22
C SER A 54 -8.96 -42.58 -25.23
N GLU A 55 -10.08 -42.47 -24.51
CA GLU A 55 -11.06 -43.59 -24.38
C GLU A 55 -12.40 -43.41 -25.09
N ILE A 56 -12.60 -42.37 -25.91
CA ILE A 56 -13.88 -42.18 -26.63
C ILE A 56 -13.66 -41.88 -28.12
N LEU A 57 -13.48 -42.98 -28.88
CA LEU A 57 -13.68 -43.20 -30.33
C LEU A 57 -13.05 -42.21 -31.37
N PRO A 58 -12.73 -42.71 -32.58
CA PRO A 58 -11.68 -42.15 -33.44
C PRO A 58 -12.28 -41.45 -34.66
N ASP A 59 -12.54 -40.15 -34.62
CA ASP A 59 -12.71 -39.33 -35.84
C ASP A 59 -12.86 -37.83 -35.57
N THR A 60 -11.96 -37.25 -34.78
CA THR A 60 -12.05 -35.81 -34.43
C THR A 60 -10.77 -35.01 -34.70
N THR A 61 -9.80 -35.59 -35.41
CA THR A 61 -8.56 -34.88 -35.79
C THR A 61 -8.81 -33.61 -36.61
N SER A 62 -9.85 -33.61 -37.45
CA SER A 62 -10.28 -32.44 -38.23
C SER A 62 -10.92 -31.33 -37.39
N VAL A 63 -11.77 -31.68 -36.41
CA VAL A 63 -12.45 -30.70 -35.56
C VAL A 63 -11.54 -30.13 -34.46
N ILE A 64 -10.56 -30.90 -33.96
CA ILE A 64 -9.60 -30.41 -32.97
C ILE A 64 -8.67 -29.33 -33.57
N SER A 65 -8.23 -29.48 -34.82
CA SER A 65 -7.37 -28.47 -35.47
C SER A 65 -8.12 -27.15 -35.71
N ALA A 66 -9.38 -27.24 -36.15
CA ALA A 66 -10.23 -26.07 -36.39
C ALA A 66 -10.61 -25.33 -35.09
N VAL A 67 -10.85 -26.06 -34.01
CA VAL A 67 -11.11 -25.48 -32.67
C VAL A 67 -9.82 -24.89 -32.08
N SER A 68 -8.65 -25.51 -32.31
CA SER A 68 -7.34 -24.99 -31.87
C SER A 68 -6.96 -23.68 -32.57
N GLU A 69 -7.22 -23.55 -33.88
CA GLU A 69 -6.96 -22.31 -34.63
C GLU A 69 -7.94 -21.18 -34.26
N THR A 70 -9.22 -21.49 -34.05
CA THR A 70 -10.20 -20.50 -33.58
C THR A 70 -9.95 -20.08 -32.13
N MET A 71 -9.46 -20.96 -31.26
CA MET A 71 -9.02 -20.62 -29.91
C MET A 71 -7.72 -19.80 -29.89
N LYS A 72 -6.73 -20.12 -30.75
CA LYS A 72 -5.50 -19.31 -30.92
C LYS A 72 -5.79 -17.91 -31.41
N THR A 73 -6.64 -17.76 -32.43
CA THR A 73 -7.04 -16.45 -32.99
C THR A 73 -7.82 -15.61 -31.97
N ARG A 74 -8.59 -16.25 -31.08
CA ARG A 74 -9.33 -15.59 -30.00
C ARG A 74 -8.44 -15.26 -28.79
N MET A 75 -7.43 -16.05 -28.50
CA MET A 75 -6.43 -15.78 -27.46
C MET A 75 -5.41 -14.69 -27.86
N THR A 76 -5.11 -14.50 -29.16
CA THR A 76 -4.29 -13.36 -29.62
C THR A 76 -5.02 -12.02 -29.55
N SER A 77 -6.33 -12.01 -29.27
CA SER A 77 -7.12 -10.78 -29.09
C SER A 77 -7.42 -10.46 -27.62
N MET A 78 -6.94 -11.26 -26.66
CA MET A 78 -7.26 -11.10 -25.23
C MET A 78 -6.06 -11.01 -24.29
N THR A 79 -4.83 -10.85 -24.79
CA THR A 79 -3.63 -10.65 -23.97
C THR A 79 -2.74 -9.50 -24.45
N THR A 80 -3.35 -8.37 -24.82
CA THR A 80 -2.69 -7.08 -24.61
C THR A 80 -3.55 -6.29 -23.64
N SER A 81 -3.42 -6.58 -22.34
CA SER A 81 -3.60 -5.51 -21.36
C SER A 81 -2.55 -4.49 -21.73
N LYS A 82 -2.95 -3.49 -22.52
CA LYS A 82 -2.10 -2.42 -23.00
C LYS A 82 -1.72 -1.64 -21.74
N LYS A 83 -0.66 -2.08 -21.05
CA LYS A 83 -0.05 -1.35 -19.94
C LYS A 83 0.28 0.01 -20.55
N SER A 84 -0.58 1.01 -20.26
CA SER A 84 -0.46 2.35 -20.83
C SER A 84 0.76 2.98 -20.17
N THR A 85 1.91 2.67 -20.74
CA THR A 85 3.17 3.22 -20.32
C THR A 85 3.23 4.65 -20.84
N THR A 86 3.44 5.58 -19.92
CA THR A 86 3.54 6.99 -20.25
C THR A 86 5.02 7.35 -20.22
N PHE A 87 5.45 8.17 -21.17
CA PHE A 87 6.81 8.70 -21.19
C PHE A 87 6.83 10.01 -20.40
N CYS A 88 7.86 10.19 -19.58
CA CYS A 88 8.07 11.46 -18.92
C CYS A 88 8.83 12.41 -19.83
N VAL A 89 8.33 13.64 -19.99
CA VAL A 89 9.00 14.69 -20.77
C VAL A 89 10.28 15.22 -20.10
N ASP A 90 10.44 14.99 -18.79
CA ASP A 90 11.55 15.51 -18.00
C ASP A 90 12.77 14.56 -17.97
N CYS A 91 12.54 13.24 -18.14
CA CYS A 91 13.61 12.24 -18.12
C CYS A 91 13.57 11.18 -19.22
N ASP A 92 12.58 11.27 -20.13
CA ASP A 92 12.32 10.31 -21.22
C ASP A 92 12.15 8.84 -20.77
N GLU A 93 12.01 8.59 -19.46
CA GLU A 93 11.78 7.25 -18.94
C GLU A 93 10.33 6.83 -19.12
N GLN A 94 10.18 5.55 -19.43
CA GLN A 94 8.90 4.87 -19.51
C GLN A 94 8.46 4.47 -18.11
N PHE A 95 7.34 5.02 -17.65
CA PHE A 95 6.77 4.67 -16.36
C PHE A 95 5.37 4.08 -16.49
N THR A 96 4.99 3.32 -15.48
CA THR A 96 3.70 2.59 -15.48
C THR A 96 2.77 3.00 -14.33
N SER A 97 3.25 3.90 -13.46
CA SER A 97 2.43 4.59 -12.47
C SER A 97 1.63 5.72 -13.13
N ASN A 98 0.70 6.35 -12.39
CA ASN A 98 0.06 7.56 -12.88
C ASN A 98 1.12 8.69 -13.06
N ARG A 99 0.83 9.66 -13.93
CA ARG A 99 1.74 10.77 -14.24
C ARG A 99 2.09 11.58 -13.00
N ASP A 100 1.13 11.79 -12.11
CA ASP A 100 1.30 12.67 -10.97
C ASP A 100 2.22 12.04 -9.91
N ASN A 101 2.16 10.73 -9.69
CA ASN A 101 3.12 9.99 -8.88
C ASN A 101 4.50 9.90 -9.55
N HIS A 102 4.57 9.86 -10.88
CA HIS A 102 5.86 9.89 -11.57
C HIS A 102 6.55 11.25 -11.39
N LYS A 103 5.82 12.38 -11.43
CA LYS A 103 6.41 13.70 -11.18
C LYS A 103 7.12 13.80 -9.83
N ILE A 104 6.68 13.04 -8.83
CA ILE A 104 7.33 12.97 -7.52
C ILE A 104 8.79 12.47 -7.63
N THR A 105 9.16 11.69 -8.65
CA THR A 105 10.56 11.25 -8.84
C THR A 105 11.49 12.38 -9.27
N HIS A 106 10.94 13.44 -9.87
CA HIS A 106 11.67 14.65 -10.26
C HIS A 106 11.69 15.71 -9.16
N ALA A 107 10.87 15.54 -8.11
CA ALA A 107 10.82 16.48 -7.01
C ALA A 107 12.11 16.44 -6.19
N ALA A 108 12.57 17.63 -5.79
CA ALA A 108 13.68 17.73 -4.86
C ALA A 108 13.31 17.05 -3.53
N LYS A 109 14.27 16.33 -2.94
CA LYS A 109 14.12 15.75 -1.60
C LYS A 109 14.49 16.81 -0.57
N ASP A 110 13.48 17.47 -0.01
CA ASP A 110 13.63 18.58 0.93
C ASP A 110 13.09 18.26 2.34
N ILE A 111 12.44 17.11 2.51
CA ILE A 111 11.86 16.70 3.78
C ILE A 111 12.81 15.75 4.51
N GLU A 112 13.45 16.25 5.56
CA GLU A 112 14.28 15.45 6.45
C GLU A 112 13.43 14.56 7.36
N CYS A 113 13.91 13.33 7.56
CA CYS A 113 13.30 12.36 8.47
C CYS A 113 13.41 12.80 9.93
N ALA A 114 12.37 12.48 10.71
CA ALA A 114 12.36 12.76 12.14
C ALA A 114 13.50 12.02 12.89
N GLY A 115 13.75 10.75 12.55
CA GLY A 115 14.71 9.90 13.27
C GLY A 115 16.07 9.73 12.62
N CYS A 116 16.33 10.32 11.45
CA CYS A 116 17.64 10.25 10.79
C CYS A 116 17.82 11.36 9.75
N TYR A 117 19.02 11.45 9.17
CA TYR A 117 19.38 12.49 8.20
C TYR A 117 18.93 12.22 6.75
N ARG A 118 18.05 11.24 6.51
CA ARG A 118 17.58 10.92 5.16
C ARG A 118 16.55 11.95 4.70
N LEU A 119 16.65 12.37 3.44
CA LEU A 119 15.72 13.28 2.80
C LEU A 119 14.69 12.54 1.94
N PHE A 120 13.46 13.05 1.94
CA PHE A 120 12.29 12.52 1.24
C PHE A 120 11.64 13.61 0.40
N VAL A 121 10.91 13.18 -0.62
CA VAL A 121 10.16 14.04 -1.56
C VAL A 121 8.81 14.50 -1.02
N SER A 122 8.31 13.84 0.03
CA SER A 122 6.99 14.12 0.62
C SER A 122 6.93 13.67 2.09
N ASN A 123 5.97 14.19 2.86
CA ASN A 123 5.80 13.78 4.25
C ASN A 123 5.28 12.35 4.32
N SER A 124 4.39 11.96 3.39
CA SER A 124 3.92 10.58 3.30
C SER A 124 5.07 9.58 3.09
N ALA A 125 6.04 9.89 2.25
CA ALA A 125 7.21 9.04 2.00
C ALA A 125 8.13 8.94 3.23
N MET A 126 8.31 10.04 3.96
CA MET A 126 9.05 10.04 5.22
C MET A 126 8.35 9.19 6.29
N VAL A 127 7.02 9.34 6.46
CA VAL A 127 6.26 8.54 7.43
C VAL A 127 6.26 7.07 7.03
N LEU A 128 6.13 6.74 5.75
CA LEU A 128 6.23 5.36 5.26
C LEU A 128 7.59 4.75 5.58
N HIS A 129 8.68 5.52 5.46
CA HIS A 129 10.02 5.07 5.83
C HIS A 129 10.13 4.68 7.31
N LEU A 130 9.49 5.46 8.20
CA LEU A 130 9.36 5.14 9.62
C LEU A 130 8.47 3.91 9.81
N GLU A 131 7.27 3.88 9.24
CA GLU A 131 6.34 2.74 9.37
C GLU A 131 6.94 1.41 8.89
N ALA A 132 7.80 1.46 7.86
CA ALA A 132 8.48 0.29 7.31
C ALA A 132 9.59 -0.28 8.24
N GLY A 133 9.93 0.39 9.34
CA GLY A 133 11.00 -0.07 10.24
C GLY A 133 12.40 0.01 9.63
N THR A 134 12.57 0.86 8.61
CA THR A 134 13.86 0.99 7.88
C THR A 134 14.70 2.16 8.39
N CYS A 135 14.20 2.90 9.38
CA CYS A 135 14.88 4.03 9.98
C CYS A 135 15.88 3.55 11.05
N PRO A 136 17.11 4.09 11.08
CA PRO A 136 18.08 3.81 12.16
C PRO A 136 17.61 4.22 13.57
N SER A 137 16.51 4.98 13.69
CA SER A 137 15.90 5.32 14.97
C SER A 137 15.09 4.17 15.58
N GLU A 138 15.03 3.01 14.93
CA GLU A 138 14.22 1.85 15.32
C GLU A 138 12.70 2.13 15.35
N ALA A 139 12.28 3.27 14.79
CA ALA A 139 10.87 3.58 14.63
C ALA A 139 10.26 2.66 13.56
N ASP A 140 9.09 2.13 13.88
CA ASP A 140 8.30 1.22 13.05
C ASP A 140 6.84 1.66 12.97
N ASN A 141 5.98 0.83 12.36
CA ASN A 141 4.55 1.12 12.25
C ASN A 141 3.87 1.27 13.61
N GLN A 142 4.25 0.46 14.61
CA GLN A 142 3.68 0.54 15.95
C GLN A 142 4.04 1.88 16.61
N THR A 143 5.30 2.31 16.47
CA THR A 143 5.78 3.60 16.98
C THR A 143 5.00 4.77 16.37
N VAL A 144 4.83 4.76 15.05
CA VAL A 144 4.06 5.82 14.34
C VAL A 144 2.60 5.81 14.78
N HIS A 145 2.00 4.63 14.93
CA HIS A 145 0.62 4.48 15.40
C HIS A 145 0.45 5.03 16.82
N GLU A 146 1.31 4.64 17.77
CA GLU A 146 1.26 5.15 19.13
C GLU A 146 1.39 6.68 19.18
N LEU A 147 2.34 7.25 18.44
CA LEU A 147 2.51 8.71 18.35
C LEU A 147 1.32 9.41 17.70
N ALA A 148 0.71 8.80 16.69
CA ALA A 148 -0.50 9.34 16.05
C ALA A 148 -1.66 9.43 17.04
N PHE A 149 -1.84 8.43 17.90
CA PHE A 149 -2.89 8.41 18.92
C PHE A 149 -2.59 9.30 20.14
N GLU A 150 -1.31 9.45 20.51
CA GLU A 150 -0.87 10.39 21.55
C GLU A 150 -1.01 11.85 21.14
N CYS A 151 -0.93 12.14 19.85
CA CYS A 151 -1.07 13.49 19.36
C CYS A 151 -2.46 14.04 19.72
N ARG A 152 -2.51 15.28 20.22
CA ARG A 152 -3.75 15.96 20.60
C ARG A 152 -4.77 16.14 19.46
N GLN A 153 -4.41 15.80 18.23
CA GLN A 153 -5.27 15.88 17.06
C GLN A 153 -5.82 14.51 16.62
N SER A 154 -5.52 13.44 17.37
CA SER A 154 -5.93 12.06 17.03
C SER A 154 -7.42 11.94 16.71
N GLN A 155 -8.28 12.61 17.48
CA GLN A 155 -9.73 12.63 17.27
C GLN A 155 -10.21 13.10 15.89
N TYR A 156 -9.36 13.77 15.10
CA TYR A 156 -9.73 14.27 13.77
C TYR A 156 -9.43 13.28 12.64
N TYR A 157 -8.49 12.37 12.86
CA TYR A 157 -8.04 11.43 11.83
C TYR A 157 -8.08 9.98 12.29
N TYR A 158 -8.59 9.70 13.49
CA TYR A 158 -8.81 8.35 14.00
C TYR A 158 -10.07 7.74 13.40
N CYS A 159 -10.00 6.48 12.98
CA CYS A 159 -11.14 5.72 12.49
C CYS A 159 -11.56 4.65 13.52
N ASP A 160 -12.87 4.55 13.77
CA ASP A 160 -13.46 3.55 14.67
C ASP A 160 -13.65 2.16 14.01
N ASP A 161 -13.47 2.06 12.68
CA ASP A 161 -13.64 0.81 11.95
C ASP A 161 -12.47 -0.15 12.26
N PRO A 162 -12.73 -1.40 12.71
CA PRO A 162 -11.64 -2.33 13.04
C PRO A 162 -10.71 -2.69 11.87
N GLU A 163 -11.09 -2.42 10.61
CA GLU A 163 -10.25 -2.65 9.44
C GLU A 163 -9.24 -1.49 9.21
N TYR A 164 -9.53 -0.29 9.73
CA TYR A 164 -8.78 0.94 9.44
C TYR A 164 -8.41 1.69 10.72
N ASP A 165 -7.18 2.19 10.81
CA ASP A 165 -6.77 2.94 12.00
C ASP A 165 -7.06 4.45 11.85
N TYR A 166 -7.17 4.93 10.59
CA TYR A 166 -7.23 6.35 10.28
C TYR A 166 -8.30 6.70 9.24
N GLU A 167 -8.81 7.93 9.29
CA GLU A 167 -9.73 8.49 8.29
C GLU A 167 -9.34 9.93 7.94
N CYS A 168 -9.65 10.36 6.72
CA CYS A 168 -9.43 11.76 6.34
C CYS A 168 -10.40 12.69 7.09
N PRO A 169 -9.91 13.76 7.74
CA PRO A 169 -10.77 14.69 8.49
C PRO A 169 -11.87 15.36 7.65
N THR A 170 -11.66 15.49 6.34
CA THR A 170 -12.57 16.21 5.44
C THR A 170 -13.44 15.29 4.58
N CYS A 171 -12.85 14.28 3.93
CA CYS A 171 -13.59 13.40 3.02
C CYS A 171 -13.95 12.03 3.61
N GLU A 172 -13.55 11.76 4.87
CA GLU A 172 -13.84 10.53 5.61
C GLU A 172 -13.37 9.23 4.92
N THR A 173 -12.46 9.34 3.95
CA THR A 173 -11.86 8.14 3.33
C THR A 173 -10.99 7.42 4.36
N PRO A 174 -11.19 6.10 4.58
CA PRO A 174 -10.45 5.35 5.59
C PRO A 174 -9.12 4.82 5.08
N PHE A 175 -8.15 4.67 5.99
CA PHE A 175 -6.78 4.24 5.73
C PHE A 175 -6.24 3.35 6.85
N ARG A 176 -5.51 2.30 6.47
CA ARG A 176 -4.82 1.43 7.43
C ARG A 176 -3.55 2.08 8.02
N TYR A 177 -2.93 2.98 7.27
CA TYR A 177 -1.63 3.56 7.61
C TYR A 177 -1.66 5.08 7.55
N MET A 178 -0.85 5.73 8.40
CA MET A 178 -0.79 7.19 8.44
C MET A 178 -0.13 7.74 7.18
N SER A 179 0.87 7.02 6.64
CA SER A 179 1.46 7.36 5.33
C SER A 179 0.43 7.37 4.21
N GLY A 180 -0.52 6.43 4.22
CA GLY A 180 -1.61 6.35 3.24
C GLY A 180 -2.55 7.56 3.31
N LEU A 181 -2.95 7.95 4.52
CA LEU A 181 -3.75 9.16 4.74
C LEU A 181 -3.00 10.42 4.27
N LEU A 182 -1.73 10.56 4.64
CA LEU A 182 -0.92 11.70 4.19
C LEU A 182 -0.76 11.73 2.67
N GLN A 183 -0.54 10.59 2.03
CA GLN A 183 -0.43 10.50 0.57
C GLN A 183 -1.72 10.92 -0.12
N HIS A 184 -2.87 10.53 0.45
CA HIS A 184 -4.18 10.96 -0.02
C HIS A 184 -4.36 12.47 0.05
N VAL A 185 -3.91 13.11 1.14
CA VAL A 185 -4.00 14.58 1.27
C VAL A 185 -3.01 15.31 0.37
N GLU A 186 -1.83 14.74 0.13
CA GLU A 186 -0.81 15.35 -0.73
C GLU A 186 -1.16 15.28 -2.24
N ASN A 187 -1.80 14.20 -2.69
CA ASN A 187 -1.95 13.92 -4.13
C ASN A 187 -3.37 13.49 -4.57
N GLY A 188 -4.30 13.32 -3.63
CA GLY A 188 -5.66 12.83 -3.90
C GLY A 188 -6.65 13.95 -4.23
N PRO A 189 -7.82 13.63 -4.81
CA PRO A 189 -8.93 14.56 -4.97
C PRO A 189 -9.61 14.79 -3.62
N CYS A 190 -8.98 15.56 -2.75
CA CYS A 190 -9.47 15.88 -1.40
C CYS A 190 -9.27 17.37 -1.11
N ASP A 191 -10.22 17.96 -0.35
CA ASP A 191 -10.16 19.35 0.10
C ASP A 191 -9.35 19.51 1.40
N GLU A 192 -8.87 18.42 2.00
CA GLU A 192 -7.92 18.47 3.10
C GLU A 192 -6.55 18.94 2.61
N ASP A 193 -5.80 19.63 3.46
CA ASP A 193 -4.44 20.07 3.15
C ASP A 193 -3.47 19.83 4.33
N LEU A 194 -2.19 20.13 4.10
CA LEU A 194 -1.15 20.12 5.14
C LEU A 194 -0.83 21.54 5.63
N SER A 195 -1.83 22.42 5.69
CA SER A 195 -1.66 23.76 6.26
C SER A 195 -1.19 23.68 7.72
N TRP A 196 -0.44 24.68 8.19
CA TRP A 196 0.25 24.65 9.49
C TRP A 196 -0.63 24.28 10.70
N HIS A 197 -1.92 24.61 10.65
CA HIS A 197 -2.87 24.35 11.72
C HIS A 197 -3.75 23.11 11.47
N SER A 198 -3.60 22.43 10.32
CA SER A 198 -4.32 21.19 10.05
C SER A 198 -3.96 20.11 11.08
N PRO A 199 -4.89 19.21 11.39
CA PRO A 199 -4.62 18.05 12.27
C PRO A 199 -3.38 17.27 11.84
N LEU A 200 -3.21 17.05 10.54
CA LEU A 200 -2.12 16.25 9.96
C LEU A 200 -0.77 17.00 10.01
N ALA A 201 -0.73 18.30 9.78
CA ALA A 201 0.51 19.07 9.95
C ALA A 201 0.95 19.14 11.43
N ILE A 202 0.00 19.22 12.37
CA ILE A 202 0.31 19.16 13.79
C ILE A 202 0.87 17.79 14.17
N PHE A 203 0.30 16.70 13.65
CA PHE A 203 0.86 15.36 13.80
C PHE A 203 2.30 15.26 13.26
N LEU A 204 2.55 15.77 12.04
CA LEU A 204 3.87 15.78 11.42
C LEU A 204 4.93 16.58 12.20
N ARG A 205 4.52 17.60 12.95
CA ARG A 205 5.40 18.32 13.88
C ARG A 205 5.59 17.54 15.18
N PHE A 206 4.54 16.87 15.66
CA PHE A 206 4.57 16.06 16.86
C PHE A 206 5.55 14.89 16.73
N ILE A 207 5.51 14.17 15.60
CA ILE A 207 6.44 13.04 15.36
C ILE A 207 7.90 13.50 15.31
N ARG A 208 8.18 14.65 14.68
CA ARG A 208 9.53 15.27 14.63
C ARG A 208 10.06 15.73 15.97
N ALA A 209 9.20 15.86 16.98
CA ALA A 209 9.60 16.25 18.33
C ALA A 209 9.78 15.04 19.26
N ARG A 210 9.52 13.82 18.79
CA ARG A 210 9.45 12.61 19.62
C ARG A 210 10.35 11.46 19.15
N ILE A 211 10.70 11.44 17.87
CA ILE A 211 11.71 10.57 17.28
C ILE A 211 12.96 11.43 17.05
#